data_AF-A0A7S4LNN8-F1
#
_entry.id   AF-A0A7S4LNN8-F1
#
_cell.length_a   1.000
_cell.length_b   1.000
_cell.length_c   1.000
_cell.angle_alpha   90.00
_cell.angle_beta   90.00
_cell.angle_gamma   90.00
#
_symmetry.space_group_name_H-M   'P 1'
#
loop_
_entity.id
_entity.type
_entity.pdbx_description
1 polymer ?
#
loop_
_entity_poly.entity_id
_entity_poly.type
_entity_poly.pdbx_seq_one_letter_code
_entity_poly.pdbx_strand_id
1 'polypeptide(L)'
;MADSAEMPVETKPVNPHVATTCTAGPIGLTAFGITTILLNFLNAELIGKDTITLIICYGMFHGGMIQILAGMWEVYRGNIFGGCAFTSYGGFWMGFALFEILMVITELEPPSKD
;
A
#
# COMPACT_ATOMS: atom_id res chain seq x y z
N MET A 1 8.80 -48.64 19.92
CA MET A 1 8.30 -47.56 19.04
C MET A 1 8.48 -46.29 19.83
N ALA A 2 9.43 -45.43 19.42
CA ALA A 2 9.78 -44.23 20.18
C ALA A 2 8.61 -43.25 20.11
N ASP A 3 8.16 -42.83 21.29
CA ASP A 3 7.24 -41.72 21.50
C ASP A 3 7.92 -40.45 21.00
N SER A 4 7.50 -39.98 19.82
CA SER A 4 7.93 -38.72 19.25
C SER A 4 7.33 -37.60 20.09
N ALA A 5 7.99 -37.30 21.21
CA ALA A 5 7.67 -36.18 22.07
C ALA A 5 7.56 -34.92 21.23
N GLU A 6 6.35 -34.40 21.08
CA GLU A 6 6.10 -33.11 20.48
C GLU A 6 6.91 -32.08 21.27
N MET A 7 7.87 -31.43 20.61
CA MET A 7 8.59 -30.32 21.20
C MET A 7 7.56 -29.25 21.60
N PRO A 8 7.58 -28.75 22.85
CA PRO A 8 6.74 -27.63 23.23
C PRO A 8 7.01 -26.48 22.26
N VAL A 9 5.98 -26.03 21.53
CA VAL A 9 6.08 -24.81 20.73
C VAL A 9 6.31 -23.68 21.72
N GLU A 10 7.55 -23.22 21.82
CA GLU A 10 7.91 -22.05 22.60
C GLU A 10 7.21 -20.84 21.96
N THR A 11 6.02 -20.53 22.46
CA THR A 11 5.30 -19.32 22.06
C THR A 11 6.03 -18.16 22.69
N LYS A 12 6.89 -17.51 21.89
CA LYS A 12 7.59 -16.29 22.30
C LYS A 12 6.57 -15.35 22.94
N PRO A 13 6.79 -14.89 24.19
CA PRO A 13 5.79 -14.08 24.88
C PRO A 13 5.48 -12.86 24.03
N VAL A 14 4.21 -12.73 23.64
CA VAL A 14 3.72 -11.53 22.94
C VAL A 14 3.95 -10.38 23.90
N ASN A 15 4.86 -9.47 23.54
CA ASN A 15 5.23 -8.34 24.38
C ASN A 15 3.95 -7.56 24.73
N PRO A 16 3.53 -7.52 26.02
CA PRO A 16 2.25 -6.92 26.42
C PRO A 16 2.18 -5.42 26.14
N HIS A 17 3.31 -4.75 25.89
CA HIS A 17 3.33 -3.35 25.45
C HIS A 17 2.89 -3.13 23.99
N VAL A 18 2.89 -4.16 23.13
CA VAL A 18 2.44 -4.03 21.73
C VAL A 18 0.91 -3.94 21.63
N ALA A 19 0.19 -4.57 22.57
CA ALA A 19 -1.27 -4.59 22.61
C ALA A 19 -1.92 -3.21 22.87
N THR A 20 -1.15 -2.20 23.29
CA THR A 20 -1.64 -0.84 23.59
C THR A 20 -1.16 0.22 22.59
N THR A 21 -0.49 -0.16 21.50
CA THR A 21 0.06 0.77 20.51
C THR A 21 -0.98 1.16 19.44
N CYS A 22 -0.88 2.38 18.88
CA CYS A 22 -1.69 2.81 17.73
C CYS A 22 -1.51 1.87 16.53
N THR A 23 -2.62 1.45 15.89
CA THR A 23 -2.61 0.65 14.65
C THR A 23 -2.49 1.54 13.44
N ALA A 24 -1.71 1.09 12.45
CA ALA A 24 -1.58 1.77 11.17
C ALA A 24 -2.57 1.23 10.13
N GLY A 25 -3.37 0.21 10.47
CA GLY A 25 -4.44 -0.32 9.63
C GLY A 25 -5.38 0.75 9.05
N PRO A 26 -5.96 1.64 9.89
CA PRO A 26 -6.85 2.69 9.40
C PRO A 26 -6.18 3.62 8.41
N ILE A 27 -4.95 4.11 8.69
CA ILE A 27 -4.25 5.03 7.78
C ILE A 27 -3.85 4.32 6.47
N GLY A 28 -3.47 3.05 6.51
CA GLY A 28 -3.21 2.24 5.32
C GLY A 28 -4.43 2.05 4.44
N LEU A 29 -5.61 1.86 5.04
CA LEU A 29 -6.88 1.73 4.30
C LEU A 29 -7.37 3.07 3.74
N THR A 30 -7.25 4.16 4.49
CA THR A 30 -7.61 5.49 3.98
C THR A 30 -6.65 5.93 2.87
N ALA A 31 -5.36 5.59 3.00
CA ALA A 31 -4.34 5.79 1.96
C ALA A 31 -4.74 5.17 0.63
N PHE A 32 -5.11 3.90 0.68
CA PHE A 32 -5.59 3.16 -0.47
C PHE A 32 -6.90 3.72 -1.02
N GLY A 33 -7.90 3.85 -0.15
CA GLY A 33 -9.27 4.16 -0.52
C GLY A 33 -9.42 5.53 -1.16
N ILE A 34 -8.80 6.56 -0.58
CA ILE A 34 -8.86 7.93 -1.12
C ILE A 34 -8.21 7.99 -2.50
N THR A 35 -6.99 7.47 -2.63
CA THR A 35 -6.26 7.50 -3.91
C THR A 35 -7.01 6.72 -4.99
N THR A 36 -7.62 5.59 -4.63
CA THR A 36 -8.44 4.78 -5.54
C THR A 36 -9.70 5.52 -5.98
N ILE A 37 -10.42 6.16 -5.05
CA ILE A 37 -11.62 6.94 -5.37
C ILE A 37 -11.29 8.08 -6.32
N LEU A 38 -10.21 8.82 -6.07
CA LEU A 38 -9.80 9.94 -6.92
C LEU A 38 -9.47 9.47 -8.34
N LEU A 39 -8.71 8.38 -8.49
CA LEU A 39 -8.43 7.80 -9.80
C LEU A 39 -9.70 7.31 -10.51
N ASN A 40 -10.63 6.70 -9.78
CA ASN A 40 -11.87 6.21 -10.38
C ASN A 40 -12.85 7.33 -10.73
N PHE A 41 -12.83 8.47 -10.03
CA PHE A 41 -13.58 9.66 -10.44
C PHE A 41 -13.08 10.20 -11.77
N LEU A 42 -11.76 10.18 -11.99
CA LEU A 42 -11.18 10.52 -13.29
C LEU A 42 -11.59 9.50 -14.36
N ASN A 43 -11.48 8.20 -14.08
CA ASN A 43 -11.85 7.13 -15.03
C ASN A 43 -13.35 7.12 -15.38
N ALA A 44 -14.21 7.54 -14.45
CA ALA A 44 -15.65 7.67 -14.64
C ALA A 44 -16.05 9.02 -15.24
N GLU A 45 -15.09 9.86 -15.64
CA GLU A 45 -15.30 11.20 -16.22
C GLU A 45 -16.13 12.14 -15.31
N LEU A 46 -16.07 11.94 -13.99
CA LEU A 46 -16.76 12.77 -13.00
C LEU A 46 -15.99 14.05 -12.64
N ILE A 47 -14.70 14.10 -12.97
CA ILE A 47 -13.79 15.23 -12.77
C ILE A 47 -12.99 15.50 -14.05
N GLY A 48 -12.45 16.72 -14.18
CA GLY A 48 -11.68 17.13 -15.36
C GLY A 48 -10.39 16.35 -15.56
N LYS A 49 -9.98 16.13 -16.81
CA LYS A 49 -8.77 15.36 -17.16
C LYS A 49 -7.48 15.99 -16.66
N ASP A 50 -7.49 17.30 -16.47
CA ASP A 50 -6.42 18.10 -15.86
C ASP A 50 -6.14 17.72 -14.39
N THR A 51 -7.06 17.02 -13.72
CA THR A 51 -6.85 16.57 -12.34
C THR A 51 -5.90 15.37 -12.19
N ILE A 52 -5.46 14.75 -13.29
CA ILE A 52 -4.54 13.60 -13.25
C ILE A 52 -3.25 13.90 -12.47
N THR A 53 -2.69 15.11 -12.61
CA THR A 53 -1.47 15.51 -11.89
C THR A 53 -1.66 15.48 -10.38
N LEU A 54 -2.84 15.87 -9.88
CA LEU A 54 -3.17 15.78 -8.46
C LEU A 54 -3.23 14.32 -7.99
N ILE A 55 -3.84 13.44 -8.80
CA ILE A 55 -3.97 12.01 -8.49
C ILE A 55 -2.59 11.35 -8.44
N ILE A 56 -1.68 11.71 -9.34
CA ILE A 56 -0.28 11.27 -9.32
C ILE A 56 0.40 11.69 -8.02
N CYS A 57 0.22 12.93 -7.56
CA CYS A 57 0.74 13.37 -6.26
C CYS A 57 0.19 12.54 -5.09
N TYR A 58 -1.10 12.22 -5.11
CA TYR A 58 -1.71 11.32 -4.12
C TYR A 58 -1.15 9.90 -4.23
N GLY A 59 -0.92 9.40 -5.43
CA GLY A 59 -0.26 8.12 -5.70
C GLY A 59 1.16 8.06 -5.12
N MET A 60 1.95 9.10 -5.27
CA MET A 60 3.30 9.16 -4.70
C MET A 60 3.29 9.21 -3.17
N PHE A 61 2.52 10.13 -2.58
CA PHE A 61 2.67 10.41 -1.16
C PHE A 61 1.67 9.65 -0.30
N HIS A 62 0.39 9.65 -0.67
CA HIS A 62 -0.68 9.13 0.19
C HIS A 62 -0.93 7.64 -0.07
N GLY A 63 -1.34 7.28 -1.29
CA GLY A 63 -1.47 5.88 -1.72
C GLY A 63 -0.13 5.15 -1.75
N GLY A 64 0.99 5.87 -1.89
CA GLY A 64 2.33 5.31 -1.97
C GLY A 64 3.07 5.30 -0.63
N MET A 65 3.85 6.36 -0.38
CA MET A 65 4.77 6.45 0.75
C MET A 65 4.10 6.23 2.11
N ILE A 66 2.99 6.93 2.40
CA ILE A 66 2.27 6.78 3.68
C ILE A 66 1.74 5.34 3.84
N GLN A 67 1.26 4.72 2.75
CA GLN A 67 0.75 3.36 2.79
C GLN A 67 1.88 2.32 3.04
N ILE A 68 3.05 2.53 2.45
CA ILE A 68 4.24 1.71 2.72
C ILE A 68 4.63 1.83 4.20
N LEU A 69 4.70 3.05 4.75
CA LEU A 69 5.01 3.28 6.15
C LEU A 69 3.99 2.62 7.09
N ALA A 70 2.70 2.66 6.72
CA ALA A 70 1.66 1.95 7.44
C ALA A 70 1.89 0.43 7.45
N GLY A 71 2.29 -0.14 6.31
CA GLY A 71 2.67 -1.55 6.19
C GLY A 71 3.84 -1.91 7.11
N MET A 72 4.90 -1.09 7.15
CA MET A 72 6.05 -1.31 8.04
C MET A 72 5.63 -1.36 9.52
N TRP A 73 4.71 -0.49 9.94
CA TRP A 73 4.21 -0.45 11.31
C TRP A 73 3.31 -1.64 11.65
N GLU A 74 2.53 -2.15 10.69
CA GLU A 74 1.74 -3.37 10.88
C GLU A 74 2.62 -4.62 10.97
N VAL A 75 3.71 -4.71 10.20
CA VAL A 75 4.72 -5.79 10.37
C VAL A 75 5.34 -5.72 11.76
N TYR A 76 5.71 -4.53 12.23
CA TYR A 76 6.27 -4.34 13.58
C TYR A 76 5.31 -4.82 14.69
N ARG A 77 4.00 -4.62 14.51
CA ARG A 77 2.96 -5.08 15.43
C ARG A 77 2.64 -6.58 15.33
N GLY A 78 3.24 -7.29 14.37
CA GLY A 78 2.95 -8.71 14.10
C GLY A 78 1.71 -8.94 13.23
N ASN A 79 1.10 -7.89 12.67
CA ASN A 79 0.05 -8.03 11.66
C ASN A 79 0.66 -8.17 10.26
N ILE A 80 1.05 -9.39 9.93
CA ILE A 80 1.69 -9.70 8.65
C ILE A 80 0.74 -9.49 7.47
N PHE A 81 -0.56 -9.76 7.65
CA PHE A 81 -1.55 -9.53 6.59
C PHE A 81 -1.61 -8.04 6.21
N GLY A 82 -1.80 -7.16 7.20
CA GLY A 82 -1.82 -5.72 6.98
C GLY A 82 -0.49 -5.22 6.42
N GLY A 83 0.63 -5.72 6.96
CA GLY A 83 1.98 -5.41 6.49
C GLY A 83 2.18 -5.71 5.00
N CYS A 84 1.85 -6.93 4.57
CA CYS A 84 1.95 -7.36 3.17
C CYS A 84 1.02 -6.56 2.27
N ALA A 85 -0.24 -6.38 2.68
CA ALA A 85 -1.24 -5.68 1.88
C ALA A 85 -0.85 -4.21 1.66
N PHE A 86 -0.59 -3.45 2.73
CA PHE A 86 -0.30 -2.02 2.63
C PHE A 86 1.03 -1.75 1.92
N THR A 87 2.07 -2.55 2.16
CA THR A 87 3.36 -2.38 1.47
C THR A 87 3.22 -2.66 -0.03
N SER A 88 2.48 -3.71 -0.41
CA SER A 88 2.29 -4.07 -1.83
C SER A 88 1.46 -3.02 -2.58
N TYR A 89 0.33 -2.58 -2.01
CA TYR A 89 -0.49 -1.53 -2.62
C TYR A 89 0.21 -0.17 -2.62
N GLY A 90 1.03 0.12 -1.61
CA GLY A 90 1.89 1.30 -1.58
C GLY A 90 2.93 1.29 -2.71
N GLY A 91 3.58 0.14 -2.93
CA GLY A 91 4.48 -0.05 -4.07
C GLY A 91 3.76 0.09 -5.42
N PHE A 92 2.55 -0.44 -5.53
CA PHE A 92 1.70 -0.26 -6.72
C PHE A 92 1.46 1.23 -7.03
N TRP A 93 1.06 2.03 -6.05
CA TRP A 93 0.78 3.45 -6.26
C TRP A 93 2.03 4.26 -6.63
N MET A 94 3.18 3.95 -6.02
CA MET A 94 4.47 4.54 -6.39
C MET A 94 4.85 4.19 -7.83
N GLY A 95 4.67 2.93 -8.23
CA GLY A 95 4.94 2.47 -9.59
C GLY A 95 4.01 3.11 -10.63
N PHE A 96 2.71 3.17 -10.34
CA PHE A 96 1.72 3.82 -11.19
C PHE A 96 2.04 5.31 -11.37
N ALA A 97 2.31 6.04 -10.28
CA ALA A 97 2.65 7.45 -10.36
C ALA A 97 3.95 7.69 -11.14
N LEU A 98 4.97 6.86 -10.93
CA LEU A 98 6.21 6.96 -11.71
C LEU A 98 5.98 6.68 -13.20
N PHE A 99 5.18 5.67 -13.54
CA PHE A 99 4.82 5.37 -14.92
C PHE A 99 4.16 6.57 -15.60
N GLU A 100 3.15 7.17 -14.97
CA GLU A 100 2.47 8.35 -15.51
C GLU A 100 3.42 9.56 -15.65
N ILE A 101 4.29 9.80 -14.67
CA ILE A 101 5.31 10.87 -14.76
C ILE A 101 6.25 10.63 -15.94
N LEU A 102 6.72 9.40 -16.13
CA LEU A 102 7.61 9.07 -17.24
C LEU A 102 6.90 9.25 -18.59
N MET A 103 5.65 8.79 -18.73
CA MET A 103 4.86 8.99 -19.94
C MET A 103 4.76 10.47 -20.32
N VAL A 104 4.56 11.35 -19.33
CA VAL A 104 4.49 12.81 -19.56
C VAL A 104 5.84 13.41 -19.93
N ILE A 105 6.93 13.00 -19.26
CA ILE A 105 8.26 13.59 -19.47
C ILE A 105 8.91 13.12 -20.78
N THR A 106 8.70 11.86 -21.15
CA THR A 106 9.48 11.21 -22.21
C THR A 106 8.81 11.21 -23.57
N GLU A 107 7.59 11.76 -23.69
CA GLU A 107 6.72 11.63 -24.88
C GLU A 107 6.71 10.20 -25.43
N LEU A 108 6.93 9.20 -24.58
CA LEU A 108 6.88 7.81 -25.00
C LEU A 108 5.43 7.54 -25.38
N GLU A 109 5.17 7.45 -26.67
CA GLU A 109 3.89 6.94 -27.14
C GLU A 109 3.70 5.56 -26.52
N PRO A 110 2.51 5.27 -25.97
CA PRO A 110 2.23 3.93 -25.50
C PRO A 110 2.48 2.98 -26.67
N PRO A 111 3.13 1.81 -26.44
CA PRO A 111 3.41 0.86 -27.51
C PRO A 111 2.11 0.60 -28.28
N SER A 112 2.18 0.72 -29.62
CA SER A 112 1.03 0.43 -30.48
C SER A 112 0.49 -0.95 -30.11
N LYS A 113 -0.83 -1.05 -29.97
CA LYS A 113 -1.51 -2.33 -29.82
C LYS A 113 -1.53 -3.02 -31.18
N ASP A 114 -0.36 -3.44 -31.66
CA ASP A 114 -0.22 -4.36 -32.80
C ASP A 114 -0.14 -5.80 -32.29
#